data_AF-A0A2E1Y741-F1
#
_entry.id   AF-A0A2E1Y741-F1
#
_cell.length_a   1.000
_cell.length_b   1.000
_cell.length_c   1.000
_cell.angle_alpha   90.00
_cell.angle_beta   90.00
_cell.angle_gamma   90.00
#
_symmetry.space_group_name_H-M   'P 1'
#
loop_
_entity.id
_entity.type
_entity.pdbx_description
1 polymer ?
#
loop_
_entity_poly.entity_id
_entity_poly.type
_entity_poly.pdbx_seq_one_letter_code
_entity_poly.pdbx_strand_id
1 'polypeptide(L)'
;MHHATANLGLPYLYPGQSQKEFTFNEAMARLDILIDPNIEGERPNPPDAPLAGQCWLIAGAATGAFLNHESELASWDGEQWTFIVPRPEMLLFDRSESRFLRYRAGEWLGLGAPASPSGGAVIDVEARQTLEQILSCLKTFGIFS
;
A
#
# COMPACT_ATOMS: atom_id res chain seq x y z
N MET A 1 -15.85 2.94 -20.28
CA MET A 1 -16.63 2.13 -19.33
C MET A 1 -15.97 0.78 -19.16
N HIS A 2 -15.19 0.66 -18.10
CA HIS A 2 -14.73 -0.64 -17.64
C HIS A 2 -15.93 -1.41 -17.05
N HIS A 3 -16.02 -2.71 -17.34
CA HIS A 3 -17.09 -3.57 -16.81
C HIS A 3 -16.69 -4.27 -15.50
N ALA A 4 -15.47 -4.02 -15.02
CA ALA A 4 -14.92 -4.59 -13.80
C ALA A 4 -13.82 -3.69 -13.20
N THR A 5 -13.48 -3.95 -11.94
CA THR A 5 -12.34 -3.32 -11.25
C THR A 5 -11.00 -3.73 -11.89
N ALA A 6 -9.97 -2.90 -11.72
CA ALA A 6 -8.72 -3.07 -12.46
C ALA A 6 -7.83 -4.20 -11.92
N ASN A 7 -7.78 -4.42 -10.60
CA ASN A 7 -6.84 -5.36 -9.99
C ASN A 7 -7.42 -6.77 -9.87
N LEU A 8 -8.64 -6.90 -9.33
CA LEU A 8 -9.27 -8.18 -9.03
C LEU A 8 -10.36 -8.58 -10.04
N GLY A 9 -10.72 -7.68 -10.98
CA GLY A 9 -11.76 -7.96 -11.96
C GLY A 9 -13.15 -8.13 -11.35
N LEU A 10 -13.45 -7.45 -10.24
CA LEU A 10 -14.78 -7.48 -9.61
C LEU A 10 -15.80 -6.80 -10.53
N PRO A 11 -16.96 -7.41 -10.78
CA PRO A 11 -17.89 -6.92 -11.79
C PRO A 11 -18.57 -5.63 -11.34
N TYR A 12 -18.74 -4.70 -12.29
CA TYR A 12 -19.59 -3.53 -12.11
C TYR A 12 -20.99 -3.75 -12.66
N LEU A 13 -21.96 -3.07 -12.04
CA LEU A 13 -23.30 -2.94 -12.60
C LEU A 13 -23.31 -1.91 -13.72
N TYR A 14 -24.09 -2.21 -14.76
CA TYR A 14 -24.36 -1.29 -15.86
C TYR A 14 -25.29 -0.14 -15.42
N PRO A 15 -25.28 1.00 -16.14
CA PRO A 15 -26.24 2.08 -15.91
C PRO A 15 -27.70 1.62 -16.04
N GLY A 16 -28.61 2.27 -15.30
CA GLY A 16 -30.05 2.01 -15.38
C GLY A 16 -30.52 0.91 -14.44
N GLN A 17 -29.77 0.64 -13.37
CA GLN A 17 -30.06 -0.39 -12.37
C GLN A 17 -30.80 0.17 -11.15
N SER A 18 -31.74 1.10 -11.38
CA SER A 18 -32.44 1.85 -10.33
C SER A 18 -31.49 2.65 -9.44
N GLN A 19 -30.40 3.19 -10.01
CA GLN A 19 -29.38 4.01 -9.33
C GLN A 19 -28.58 3.29 -8.24
N LYS A 20 -28.75 1.97 -8.06
CA LYS A 20 -27.93 1.19 -7.11
C LYS A 20 -26.50 0.99 -7.63
N GLU A 21 -26.31 1.13 -8.95
CA GLU A 21 -25.02 0.99 -9.63
C GLU A 21 -23.96 1.93 -9.04
N PHE A 22 -24.33 3.14 -8.61
CA PHE A 22 -23.38 4.09 -8.04
C PHE A 22 -22.75 3.56 -6.75
N THR A 23 -23.57 3.24 -5.75
CA THR A 23 -23.11 2.74 -4.45
C THR A 23 -22.43 1.38 -4.57
N PHE A 24 -22.97 0.50 -5.42
CA PHE A 24 -22.38 -0.83 -5.61
C PHE A 24 -21.01 -0.77 -6.30
N ASN A 25 -20.89 0.00 -7.39
CA ASN A 25 -19.63 0.09 -8.13
C ASN A 25 -18.56 0.80 -7.29
N GLU A 26 -18.93 1.83 -6.53
CA GLU A 26 -18.02 2.46 -5.57
C GLU A 26 -17.53 1.46 -4.51
N ALA A 27 -18.43 0.62 -3.96
CA ALA A 27 -18.04 -0.42 -3.01
C ALA A 27 -17.09 -1.45 -3.64
N MET A 28 -17.31 -1.85 -4.89
CA MET A 28 -16.42 -2.76 -5.62
C MET A 28 -15.05 -2.13 -5.86
N ALA A 29 -14.99 -0.87 -6.28
CA ALA A 29 -13.72 -0.14 -6.46
C ALA A 29 -12.92 -0.07 -5.16
N ARG A 30 -13.58 0.19 -4.03
CA ARG A 30 -12.93 0.20 -2.71
C ARG A 30 -12.47 -1.20 -2.28
N LEU A 31 -13.25 -2.24 -2.54
CA LEU A 31 -12.86 -3.63 -2.25
C LEU A 31 -11.65 -4.08 -3.07
N ASP A 32 -11.55 -3.63 -4.32
CA ASP A 32 -10.41 -3.90 -5.20
C ASP A 32 -9.07 -3.45 -4.59
N ILE A 33 -9.12 -2.38 -3.79
CA ILE A 33 -7.96 -1.81 -3.09
C ILE A 33 -7.77 -2.51 -1.73
N LEU A 34 -8.85 -2.73 -0.99
CA LEU A 34 -8.80 -3.16 0.40
C LEU A 34 -8.55 -4.66 0.60
N ILE A 35 -8.83 -5.50 -0.39
CA ILE A 35 -8.60 -6.95 -0.31
C ILE A 35 -7.10 -7.27 -0.40
N ASP A 36 -6.38 -6.56 -1.25
CA ASP A 36 -4.93 -6.74 -1.45
C ASP A 36 -4.23 -5.37 -1.54
N PRO A 37 -4.07 -4.66 -0.40
CA PRO A 37 -3.56 -3.30 -0.38
C PRO A 37 -2.08 -3.29 -0.75
N ASN A 38 -1.81 -2.95 -2.01
CA ASN A 38 -0.46 -2.77 -2.54
C ASN A 38 -0.35 -1.39 -3.17
N ILE A 39 0.73 -0.67 -2.89
CA ILE A 39 1.04 0.61 -3.53
C ILE A 39 2.24 0.48 -4.46
N GLU A 40 2.28 1.35 -5.46
CA GLU A 40 3.44 1.56 -6.35
C GLU A 40 4.55 2.39 -5.67
N GLY A 41 4.23 3.06 -4.56
CA GLY A 41 5.14 3.86 -3.76
C GLY A 41 4.44 5.03 -3.08
N GLU A 42 5.25 5.88 -2.45
CA GLU A 42 4.79 7.06 -1.71
C GLU A 42 5.01 8.34 -2.51
N ARG A 43 4.02 9.25 -2.56
CA ARG A 43 4.16 10.54 -3.24
C ARG A 43 3.15 11.62 -2.81
N PRO A 44 3.50 12.92 -2.90
CA PRO A 44 2.60 14.04 -2.54
C PRO A 44 1.68 14.50 -3.68
N ASN A 45 1.90 14.06 -4.92
CA ASN A 45 1.12 14.49 -6.10
C ASN A 45 0.72 13.27 -6.94
N PRO A 46 -0.42 13.34 -7.66
CA PRO A 46 -0.78 12.29 -8.60
C PRO A 46 0.29 12.15 -9.70
N PRO A 47 0.55 10.93 -10.20
CA PRO A 47 1.35 10.74 -11.41
C PRO A 47 0.71 11.46 -12.61
N ASP A 48 1.52 11.91 -13.56
CA ASP A 48 1.02 12.58 -14.78
C ASP A 48 0.20 11.64 -15.68
N ALA A 49 0.55 10.35 -15.70
CA ALA A 49 -0.09 9.32 -16.51
C ALA A 49 -0.29 8.04 -15.68
N PRO A 50 -1.25 8.04 -14.72
CA PRO A 50 -1.52 6.87 -13.90
C PRO A 50 -2.16 5.76 -14.76
N LEU A 51 -1.74 4.52 -14.53
CA LEU A 51 -2.37 3.35 -15.13
C LEU A 51 -3.51 2.85 -14.25
N ALA A 52 -4.57 2.33 -14.86
CA ALA A 52 -5.69 1.75 -14.11
C ALA A 52 -5.19 0.63 -13.18
N GLY A 53 -5.65 0.63 -11.94
CA GLY A 53 -5.25 -0.30 -10.88
C GLY A 53 -4.07 0.18 -10.03
N GLN A 54 -3.32 1.21 -10.47
CA GLN A 54 -2.25 1.78 -9.66
C GLN A 54 -2.79 2.44 -8.40
N CYS A 55 -2.16 2.10 -7.29
CA CYS A 55 -2.46 2.67 -5.97
C CYS A 55 -1.20 3.34 -5.41
N TRP A 56 -1.36 4.45 -4.73
CA TRP A 56 -0.28 5.25 -4.16
C TRP A 56 -0.60 5.61 -2.71
N LEU A 57 0.42 5.63 -1.87
CA LEU A 57 0.31 6.24 -0.54
C LEU A 57 0.59 7.74 -0.67
N ILE A 58 -0.36 8.56 -0.23
CA ILE A 58 -0.20 10.02 -0.23
C ILE A 58 0.66 10.41 0.95
N ALA A 59 1.93 10.73 0.69
CA ALA A 59 2.90 11.11 1.71
C ALA A 59 3.43 12.53 1.47
N GLY A 60 3.71 13.25 2.56
CA GLY A 60 4.20 14.63 2.51
C GLY A 60 3.09 15.66 2.32
N ALA A 61 3.42 16.82 1.74
CA ALA A 61 2.47 17.91 1.51
C ALA A 61 1.68 17.68 0.21
N ALA A 62 0.43 17.23 0.32
CA ALA A 62 -0.31 16.79 -0.85
C ALA A 62 -0.73 17.94 -1.77
N THR A 63 -0.79 17.68 -3.07
CA THR A 63 -1.10 18.68 -4.10
C THR A 63 -1.94 18.08 -5.23
N GLY A 64 -2.52 18.95 -6.07
CA GLY A 64 -3.36 18.52 -7.19
C GLY A 64 -4.57 17.74 -6.70
N ALA A 65 -4.87 16.61 -7.34
CA ALA A 65 -5.97 15.73 -6.94
C ALA A 65 -5.80 15.11 -5.54
N PHE A 66 -4.58 15.09 -4.99
CA PHE A 66 -4.29 14.49 -3.68
C PHE A 66 -4.47 15.48 -2.52
N LEU A 67 -4.76 16.75 -2.79
CA LEU A 67 -4.93 17.78 -1.76
C LEU A 67 -6.03 17.39 -0.74
N ASN A 68 -5.73 17.52 0.56
CA ASN A 68 -6.57 17.11 1.69
C ASN A 68 -6.75 15.60 1.89
N HIS A 69 -5.95 14.78 1.20
CA HIS A 69 -5.96 13.31 1.32
C HIS A 69 -4.60 12.78 1.85
N GLU A 70 -3.88 13.58 2.64
CA GLU A 70 -2.63 13.16 3.27
C GLU A 70 -2.81 11.87 4.09
N SER A 71 -1.82 10.97 4.00
CA SER A 71 -1.81 9.64 4.64
C SER A 71 -2.86 8.66 4.13
N GLU A 72 -3.71 9.04 3.17
CA GLU A 72 -4.68 8.15 2.52
C GLU A 72 -4.04 7.35 1.39
N LEU A 73 -4.70 6.25 1.00
CA LEU A 73 -4.38 5.54 -0.22
C LEU A 73 -5.19 6.14 -1.37
N ALA A 74 -4.57 6.33 -2.53
CA ALA A 74 -5.22 6.80 -3.74
C ALA A 74 -5.05 5.79 -4.87
N SER A 75 -6.15 5.24 -5.36
CA SER A 75 -6.17 4.31 -6.48
C SER A 75 -6.83 4.93 -7.71
N TRP A 76 -6.24 4.70 -8.89
CA TRP A 76 -6.77 5.16 -10.16
C TRP A 76 -7.51 4.01 -10.85
N ASP A 77 -8.79 4.19 -11.19
CA ASP A 77 -9.57 3.15 -11.89
C ASP A 77 -9.48 3.24 -13.43
N GLY A 78 -8.78 4.26 -13.95
CA GLY A 78 -8.73 4.60 -15.38
C GLY A 78 -9.48 5.89 -15.73
N GLU A 79 -10.43 6.30 -14.88
CA GLU A 79 -11.31 7.45 -15.12
C GLU A 79 -11.29 8.44 -13.92
N GLN A 80 -11.16 7.95 -12.69
CA GLN A 80 -11.17 8.76 -11.46
C GLN A 80 -10.29 8.17 -10.34
N TRP A 81 -10.01 9.02 -9.34
CA TRP A 81 -9.33 8.62 -8.11
C TRP A 81 -10.34 8.13 -7.06
N THR A 82 -10.02 6.99 -6.45
CA THR A 82 -10.68 6.49 -5.24
C THR A 82 -9.72 6.65 -4.07
N PHE A 83 -10.15 7.38 -3.03
CA PHE A 83 -9.37 7.59 -1.82
C PHE A 83 -9.86 6.69 -0.68
N ILE A 84 -8.93 6.11 0.07
CA ILE A 84 -9.20 5.22 1.19
C ILE A 84 -8.51 5.77 2.44
N VAL A 85 -9.34 6.13 3.43
CA VAL A 85 -8.87 6.44 4.78
C VAL A 85 -8.35 5.15 5.42
N PRO A 86 -7.08 5.10 5.85
CA PRO A 86 -6.53 3.92 6.49
C PRO A 86 -7.16 3.66 7.86
N ARG A 87 -7.32 2.38 8.20
CA ARG A 87 -7.86 1.94 9.50
C ARG A 87 -6.73 1.47 10.40
N PRO A 88 -6.84 1.63 11.73
CA PRO A 88 -5.84 1.11 12.66
C PRO A 88 -5.51 -0.35 12.39
N GLU A 89 -4.23 -0.65 12.40
CA GLU A 89 -3.64 -1.98 12.17
C GLU A 89 -3.79 -2.50 10.73
N MET A 90 -4.18 -1.65 9.78
CA MET A 90 -4.14 -1.97 8.35
C MET A 90 -2.70 -2.28 7.91
N LEU A 91 -2.55 -3.35 7.14
CA LEU A 91 -1.30 -3.70 6.47
C LEU A 91 -1.38 -3.26 5.01
N LEU A 92 -0.25 -2.76 4.52
CA LEU A 92 -0.06 -2.29 3.17
C LEU A 92 1.29 -2.82 2.68
N PHE A 93 1.37 -3.30 1.45
CA PHE A 93 2.64 -3.65 0.83
C PHE A 93 3.09 -2.55 -0.11
N ASP A 94 4.31 -2.06 0.07
CA ASP A 94 4.96 -1.10 -0.81
C ASP A 94 5.84 -1.84 -1.81
N ARG A 95 5.46 -1.81 -3.09
CA ARG A 95 6.20 -2.47 -4.17
C ARG A 95 7.53 -1.78 -4.46
N SER A 96 7.62 -0.47 -4.25
CA SER A 96 8.84 0.29 -4.55
C SER A 96 9.99 -0.08 -3.62
N GLU A 97 9.66 -0.31 -2.35
CA GLU A 97 10.61 -0.70 -1.31
C GLU A 97 10.55 -2.18 -0.92
N SER A 98 9.62 -2.95 -1.50
CA SER A 98 9.38 -4.37 -1.20
C SER A 98 9.18 -4.65 0.29
N ARG A 99 8.38 -3.83 0.96
CA ARG A 99 8.17 -3.88 2.42
C ARG A 99 6.70 -3.79 2.81
N PHE A 100 6.37 -4.32 3.98
CA PHE A 100 5.09 -4.06 4.62
C PHE A 100 5.14 -2.79 5.48
N LEU A 101 4.10 -1.99 5.36
CA LEU A 101 3.78 -0.87 6.24
C LEU A 101 2.55 -1.25 7.08
N ARG A 102 2.53 -0.80 8.34
CA ARG A 102 1.38 -0.95 9.25
C ARG A 102 0.88 0.41 9.66
N TYR A 103 -0.41 0.66 9.47
CA TYR A 103 -1.02 1.90 9.94
C TYR A 103 -1.31 1.83 11.44
N ARG A 104 -0.70 2.70 12.25
CA ARG A 104 -0.89 2.75 13.70
C ARG A 104 -0.72 4.17 14.20
N ALA A 105 -1.57 4.57 15.15
CA ALA A 105 -1.50 5.88 15.81
C ALA A 105 -1.49 7.09 14.85
N GLY A 106 -2.14 6.96 13.68
CA GLY A 106 -2.23 8.03 12.69
C GLY A 106 -1.12 8.04 11.64
N GLU A 107 -0.20 7.06 11.68
CA GLU A 107 0.98 7.04 10.81
C GLU A 107 1.18 5.66 10.16
N TRP A 108 1.79 5.64 8.99
CA TRP A 108 2.28 4.42 8.35
C TRP A 108 3.68 4.10 8.86
N LEU A 109 3.84 2.92 9.46
CA LEU A 109 5.10 2.49 10.07
C LEU A 109 5.66 1.30 9.31
N GLY A 110 6.88 1.44 8.78
CA GLY A 110 7.71 0.31 8.39
C GLY A 110 8.40 -0.30 9.60
N LEU A 111 8.73 -1.59 9.52
CA LEU A 111 9.54 -2.24 10.55
C LEU A 111 11.02 -2.14 10.14
N GLY A 112 11.81 -1.35 10.85
CA GLY A 112 13.26 -1.31 10.62
C GLY A 112 13.93 -2.61 11.08
N ALA A 113 14.88 -3.13 10.27
CA ALA A 113 15.74 -4.21 10.74
C ALA A 113 16.55 -3.77 11.98
N PRO A 114 16.71 -4.63 13.01
CA PRO A 114 17.64 -4.33 14.08
C PRO A 114 19.07 -4.22 13.53
N ALA A 115 19.88 -3.36 14.14
CA ALA A 115 21.28 -3.22 13.78
C ALA A 115 22.02 -4.55 13.97
N SER A 116 22.94 -4.86 13.04
CA SER A 116 23.78 -6.05 13.15
C SER A 116 24.68 -5.94 14.40
N PRO A 117 24.94 -7.06 15.09
CA PRO A 117 25.76 -7.05 16.30
C PRO A 117 27.20 -6.61 16.00
N SER A 118 27.65 -5.52 16.62
CA SER A 118 28.98 -4.92 16.40
C SER A 118 29.95 -5.08 17.57
N GLY A 119 29.51 -5.70 18.68
CA GLY A 119 30.30 -5.82 19.91
C GLY A 119 30.23 -7.21 20.56
N GLY A 120 30.73 -7.28 21.80
CA GLY A 120 30.78 -8.50 22.62
C GLY A 120 32.22 -8.95 22.91
N ALA A 121 32.48 -9.33 24.16
CA ALA A 121 33.79 -9.83 24.60
C ALA A 121 34.08 -11.25 24.07
N VAL A 122 33.03 -12.02 23.77
CA VAL A 122 33.11 -13.33 23.13
C VAL A 122 32.29 -13.26 21.85
N ILE A 123 32.92 -13.63 20.73
CA ILE A 123 32.34 -13.56 19.40
C ILE A 123 32.22 -14.97 18.85
N ASP A 124 30.98 -15.45 18.76
CA ASP A 124 30.67 -16.69 18.04
C ASP A 124 30.32 -16.35 16.58
N VAL A 125 31.13 -16.88 15.66
CA VAL A 125 30.99 -16.58 14.23
C VAL A 125 29.78 -17.29 13.62
N GLU A 126 29.50 -18.52 14.02
CA GLU A 126 28.38 -19.31 13.50
C GLU A 126 27.04 -18.70 13.93
N ALA A 127 26.95 -18.24 15.19
CA ALA A 127 25.78 -17.54 15.69
C ALA A 127 25.54 -16.22 14.95
N ARG A 128 26.58 -15.43 14.69
CA ARG A 128 26.45 -14.15 13.95
C ARG A 128 25.99 -14.37 12.51
N GLN A 129 26.58 -15.34 11.82
CA GLN A 129 26.15 -15.70 10.46
C GLN A 129 24.69 -16.13 10.43
N THR A 130 24.25 -16.91 11.43
CA THR A 130 22.84 -17.33 11.55
C THR A 130 21.90 -16.12 11.70
N LEU A 131 22.25 -15.16 12.57
CA LEU A 131 21.46 -13.93 12.74
C LEU A 131 21.41 -13.09 11.45
N GLU A 132 22.53 -12.93 10.77
CA GLU A 132 22.59 -12.22 9.48
C GLU A 132 21.68 -12.88 8.43
N GLN A 133 21.69 -14.21 8.35
CA GLN A 133 20.81 -14.97 7.45
C GLN A 133 19.34 -14.80 7.79
N ILE A 134 18.97 -14.83 9.08
CA ILE A 134 17.59 -14.57 9.53
C ILE A 134 17.16 -13.16 9.13
N LEU A 135 18.00 -12.14 9.39
CA LEU A 135 17.69 -10.76 9.02
C LEU A 135 17.55 -10.60 7.50
N SER A 136 18.41 -11.25 6.72
CA SER A 136 18.29 -11.27 5.26
C SER A 136 16.98 -11.90 4.81
N CYS A 137 16.60 -13.05 5.39
CA CYS A 137 15.35 -13.73 5.09
C CYS A 137 14.13 -12.83 5.39
N LEU A 138 14.11 -12.19 6.57
CA LEU A 138 13.03 -11.29 6.96
C LEU A 138 12.92 -10.06 6.05
N LYS A 139 14.05 -9.52 5.58
CA LYS A 139 14.06 -8.45 4.55
C LYS A 139 13.51 -8.94 3.21
N THR A 140 13.89 -10.15 2.78
CA THR A 140 13.37 -10.76 1.55
C THR A 140 11.86 -10.95 1.59
N PHE A 141 11.30 -11.27 2.76
CA PHE A 141 9.84 -11.35 2.96
C PHE A 141 9.16 -9.98 3.16
N GLY A 142 9.91 -8.87 3.08
CA GLY A 142 9.39 -7.52 3.27
C GLY A 142 8.96 -7.21 4.70
N ILE A 143 9.37 -8.04 5.68
CA ILE A 143 9.07 -7.81 7.09
C ILE A 143 9.92 -6.68 7.62
N PHE A 144 11.21 -6.62 7.25
CA PHE A 144 12.08 -5.51 7.62
C PHE A 144 12.42 -4.64 6.41
N SER A 145 12.34 -3.32 6.59
CA SER A 145 12.98 -2.30 5.75
C SER A 145 14.46 -2.20 6.09
#